data_AF-A0A7R9UKH2-F1
#
_entry.id   AF-A0A7R9UKH2-F1
#
_cell.length_a   1.000
_cell.length_b   1.000
_cell.length_c   1.000
_cell.angle_alpha   90.00
_cell.angle_beta   90.00
_cell.angle_gamma   90.00
#
_symmetry.space_group_name_H-M   'P 1'
#
loop_
_entity.id
_entity.type
_entity.pdbx_description
1 polymer ?
#
loop_
_entity_poly.entity_id
_entity_poly.type
_entity_poly.pdbx_seq_one_letter_code
_entity_poly.pdbx_strand_id
1 'polypeptide(L)'
;PPPGGGGGGGGEPIEAVARMSVGRRNAVASRVLNLTMRELFEWRFVQTDPNWGNFLYDAKRDLVSMLDFGAARAYPKPFVDNYMRMVDACTRRDRAACIDASIALGFLTGEESVEMLDAHVAAGFVLGEPFGAAGPYDFAAAQISARVREHVPTMMKLRLCPPPDEVYSLHRKLSGAYMLCIRLGATIDCREVFEEIRDGYDFSPAAAVAGADGGAGAAKLAAGARGRDEPALV
;
A
#
# COMPACT_ATOMS: atom_id res chain seq x y z
N PRO A 1 -14.65 42.67 -31.57
CA PRO A 1 -14.88 41.71 -30.48
C PRO A 1 -16.34 41.18 -30.55
N PRO A 2 -16.65 39.99 -30.02
CA PRO A 2 -16.22 39.55 -28.69
C PRO A 2 -14.95 38.68 -28.72
N PRO A 3 -14.13 38.73 -27.67
CA PRO A 3 -13.16 37.70 -27.37
C PRO A 3 -13.87 36.54 -26.68
N GLY A 4 -13.73 35.33 -27.22
CA GLY A 4 -14.19 34.10 -26.57
C GLY A 4 -13.26 33.76 -25.40
N GLY A 5 -13.72 34.03 -24.18
CA GLY A 5 -13.05 33.63 -22.94
C GLY A 5 -13.92 32.68 -22.13
N GLY A 6 -13.28 31.63 -21.58
CA GLY A 6 -13.78 30.78 -20.48
C GLY A 6 -14.08 29.34 -20.91
N GLY A 7 -13.46 28.28 -20.38
CA GLY A 7 -12.37 28.12 -19.42
C GLY A 7 -12.00 26.64 -19.39
N GLY A 8 -10.79 26.27 -19.80
CA GLY A 8 -10.27 24.90 -19.67
C GLY A 8 -10.05 24.57 -18.20
N GLY A 9 -11.05 23.95 -17.57
CA GLY A 9 -11.09 23.69 -16.13
C GLY A 9 -10.69 22.27 -15.71
N GLY A 10 -10.05 21.50 -16.60
CA GLY A 10 -9.60 20.14 -16.30
C GLY A 10 -8.10 20.10 -16.00
N GLY A 11 -7.72 19.44 -14.90
CA GLY A 11 -6.32 19.18 -14.58
C GLY A 11 -5.64 18.29 -15.64
N GLU A 12 -4.31 18.24 -15.60
CA GLU A 12 -3.51 17.35 -16.44
C GLU A 12 -3.38 15.97 -15.77
N PRO A 13 -3.09 14.88 -16.51
CA PRO A 13 -2.74 13.60 -15.89
C PRO A 13 -1.66 13.78 -14.83
N ILE A 14 -1.80 13.14 -13.67
CA ILE A 14 -0.90 13.35 -12.52
C ILE A 14 0.57 13.09 -12.87
N GLU A 15 0.86 12.25 -13.86
CA GLU A 15 2.21 11.99 -14.33
C GLU A 15 2.87 13.20 -15.00
N ALA A 16 2.09 14.19 -15.48
CA ALA A 16 2.62 15.44 -16.01
C ALA A 16 3.38 16.24 -14.93
N VAL A 17 3.06 16.03 -13.65
CA VAL A 17 3.74 16.63 -12.50
C VAL A 17 5.24 16.32 -12.51
N ALA A 18 5.69 15.21 -13.11
CA ALA A 18 7.11 14.86 -13.21
C ALA A 18 7.98 15.95 -13.89
N ARG A 19 7.36 16.79 -14.74
CA ARG A 19 8.00 17.91 -15.45
C ARG A 19 7.97 19.23 -14.67
N MET A 20 7.33 19.26 -13.51
CA MET A 20 7.20 20.45 -12.67
C MET A 20 8.39 20.59 -11.71
N SER A 21 8.42 21.67 -10.94
CA SER A 21 9.47 21.90 -9.94
C SER A 21 9.52 20.79 -8.88
N VAL A 22 10.71 20.57 -8.30
CA VAL A 22 10.92 19.58 -7.23
C VAL A 22 9.92 19.76 -6.09
N GLY A 23 9.71 21.01 -5.64
CA GLY A 23 8.73 21.31 -4.60
C GLY A 23 7.31 20.87 -4.95
N ARG A 24 6.91 20.99 -6.23
CA ARG A 24 5.57 20.54 -6.66
C ARG A 24 5.46 19.02 -6.74
N ARG A 25 6.50 18.36 -7.23
CA ARG A 25 6.58 16.89 -7.26
C ARG A 25 6.47 16.32 -5.86
N ASN A 26 7.23 16.86 -4.92
CA ASN A 26 7.18 16.47 -3.50
C ASN A 26 5.80 16.71 -2.89
N ALA A 27 5.21 17.90 -3.09
CA ALA A 27 3.88 18.21 -2.55
C ALA A 27 2.77 17.30 -3.07
N VAL A 28 2.78 16.96 -4.37
CA VAL A 28 1.81 16.03 -4.95
C VAL A 28 2.04 14.60 -4.45
N ALA A 29 3.29 14.14 -4.41
CA ALA A 29 3.65 12.83 -3.88
C ALA A 29 3.21 12.65 -2.41
N SER A 30 3.50 13.63 -1.55
CA SER A 30 3.06 13.63 -0.15
C SER A 30 1.54 13.56 -0.02
N ARG A 31 0.79 14.29 -0.86
CA ARG A 31 -0.69 14.25 -0.86
C ARG A 31 -1.23 12.87 -1.24
N VAL A 32 -0.67 12.24 -2.26
CA VAL A 32 -1.10 10.89 -2.69
C VAL A 32 -0.77 9.84 -1.64
N LEU A 33 0.41 9.92 -1.01
CA LEU A 33 0.78 9.01 0.06
C LEU A 33 -0.14 9.20 1.28
N ASN A 34 -0.35 10.44 1.73
CA ASN A 34 -1.27 10.75 2.83
C ASN A 34 -2.70 10.26 2.53
N LEU A 35 -3.23 10.52 1.33
CA LEU A 35 -4.53 9.98 0.89
C LEU A 35 -4.56 8.45 1.01
N THR A 36 -3.54 7.77 0.50
CA THR A 36 -3.44 6.31 0.54
C THR A 36 -3.48 5.79 1.97
N MET A 37 -2.73 6.43 2.88
CA MET A 37 -2.69 6.01 4.29
C MET A 37 -4.03 6.26 5.00
N ARG A 38 -4.72 7.37 4.71
CA ARG A 38 -6.07 7.65 5.26
C ARG A 38 -7.13 6.70 4.73
N GLU A 39 -7.11 6.39 3.43
CA GLU A 39 -7.98 5.37 2.83
C GLU A 39 -7.84 4.01 3.55
N LEU A 40 -6.60 3.62 3.85
CA LEU A 40 -6.29 2.36 4.52
C LEU A 40 -6.71 2.34 5.99
N PHE A 41 -6.28 3.32 6.77
CA PHE A 41 -6.30 3.25 8.23
C PHE A 41 -7.44 4.04 8.87
N GLU A 42 -7.86 5.17 8.28
CA GLU A 42 -8.96 5.97 8.83
C GLU A 42 -10.30 5.52 8.25
N TRP A 43 -10.41 5.53 6.93
CA TRP A 43 -11.69 5.28 6.25
C TRP A 43 -11.96 3.79 6.11
N ARG A 44 -10.90 2.98 6.03
CA ARG A 44 -10.94 1.54 5.73
C ARG A 44 -11.72 1.28 4.45
N PHE A 45 -11.68 2.24 3.54
CA PHE A 45 -12.37 2.26 2.27
C PHE A 45 -11.39 2.78 1.24
N VAL A 46 -10.88 1.86 0.45
CA VAL A 46 -9.67 2.06 -0.35
C VAL A 46 -10.04 1.97 -1.80
N GLN A 47 -9.70 2.99 -2.60
CA GLN A 47 -9.66 2.80 -4.04
C GLN A 47 -8.44 1.95 -4.39
N THR A 48 -8.70 0.70 -4.78
CA THR A 48 -7.67 -0.33 -5.03
C THR A 48 -7.13 -0.36 -6.45
N ASP A 49 -7.67 0.47 -7.35
CA ASP A 49 -7.10 0.67 -8.68
C ASP A 49 -5.83 1.54 -8.61
N PRO A 50 -4.64 0.99 -8.97
CA PRO A 50 -3.39 1.75 -8.98
C PRO A 50 -3.22 2.62 -10.25
N ASN A 51 -4.21 2.68 -11.14
CA ASN A 51 -4.09 3.41 -12.40
C ASN A 51 -4.03 4.93 -12.19
N TRP A 52 -2.84 5.50 -12.37
CA TRP A 52 -2.59 6.95 -12.29
C TRP A 52 -3.34 7.76 -13.35
N GLY A 53 -3.79 7.13 -14.45
CA GLY A 53 -4.67 7.78 -15.42
C GLY A 53 -6.03 8.21 -14.83
N ASN A 54 -6.42 7.68 -13.67
CA ASN A 54 -7.61 8.11 -12.94
C ASN A 54 -7.36 9.33 -12.05
N PHE A 55 -6.15 9.91 -12.06
CA PHE A 55 -5.80 11.08 -11.27
C PHE A 55 -5.45 12.26 -12.17
N LEU A 56 -6.10 13.39 -11.92
CA LEU A 56 -5.78 14.68 -12.54
C LEU A 56 -5.17 15.62 -11.52
N TYR A 57 -4.25 16.46 -11.97
CA TYR A 57 -3.67 17.52 -11.18
C TYR A 57 -3.96 18.89 -11.81
N ASP A 58 -4.67 19.74 -11.08
CA ASP A 58 -4.93 21.13 -11.45
C ASP A 58 -3.85 22.03 -10.84
N ALA A 59 -2.88 22.44 -11.66
CA ALA A 59 -1.76 23.28 -11.21
C ALA A 59 -2.17 24.68 -10.74
N LYS A 60 -3.32 25.21 -11.19
CA LYS A 60 -3.79 26.54 -10.80
C LYS A 60 -4.41 26.51 -9.41
N ARG A 61 -5.15 25.43 -9.11
CA ARG A 61 -5.81 25.23 -7.81
C ARG A 61 -4.98 24.43 -6.82
N ASP A 62 -3.89 23.82 -7.29
CA ASP A 62 -3.05 22.91 -6.51
C ASP A 62 -3.85 21.71 -5.96
N LEU A 63 -4.73 21.15 -6.80
CA LEU A 63 -5.66 20.07 -6.42
C LEU A 63 -5.35 18.78 -7.19
N VAL A 64 -5.38 17.66 -6.47
CA VAL A 64 -5.40 16.30 -7.04
C VAL A 64 -6.85 15.82 -7.05
N SER A 65 -7.36 15.46 -8.22
CA SER A 65 -8.72 14.95 -8.42
C SER A 65 -8.65 13.48 -8.82
N MET A 66 -9.49 12.64 -8.20
CA MET A 66 -9.65 11.24 -8.58
C MET A 66 -10.95 11.08 -9.37
N LEU A 67 -10.86 10.44 -10.54
CA LEU A 67 -11.95 10.35 -11.51
C LEU A 67 -12.85 9.12 -11.32
N ASP A 68 -12.30 8.04 -10.76
CA ASP A 68 -12.99 6.76 -10.67
C ASP A 68 -12.86 6.11 -9.29
N PHE A 69 -13.97 5.55 -8.81
CA PHE A 69 -14.12 4.83 -7.55
C PHE A 69 -14.67 3.40 -7.77
N GLY A 70 -14.74 2.91 -9.01
CA GLY A 70 -15.35 1.63 -9.38
C GLY A 70 -14.67 0.38 -8.81
N ALA A 71 -13.44 0.50 -8.32
CA ALA A 71 -12.69 -0.56 -7.64
C ALA A 71 -12.48 -0.28 -6.13
N ALA A 72 -13.30 0.61 -5.56
CA ALA A 72 -13.23 0.89 -4.13
C ALA A 72 -13.75 -0.30 -3.30
N ARG A 73 -13.03 -0.59 -2.21
CA ARG A 73 -13.31 -1.74 -1.33
C ARG A 73 -13.26 -1.34 0.14
N ALA A 74 -14.21 -1.85 0.91
CA ALA A 74 -14.20 -1.74 2.37
C ALA A 74 -13.38 -2.87 3.00
N TYR A 75 -12.63 -2.56 4.05
CA TYR A 75 -11.82 -3.52 4.80
C TYR A 75 -12.35 -3.65 6.24
N PRO A 76 -12.52 -4.89 6.74
CA PRO A 76 -12.95 -5.13 8.12
C PRO A 76 -11.97 -4.51 9.13
N LYS A 77 -12.49 -3.93 10.22
CA LYS A 77 -11.65 -3.34 11.28
C LYS A 77 -10.60 -4.31 11.84
N PRO A 78 -10.92 -5.60 12.13
CA PRO A 78 -9.91 -6.54 12.64
C PRO A 78 -8.75 -6.76 11.68
N PHE A 79 -9.01 -6.77 10.36
CA PHE A 79 -7.98 -6.88 9.34
C PHE A 79 -7.07 -5.65 9.36
N VAL A 80 -7.65 -4.44 9.35
CA VAL A 80 -6.88 -3.19 9.35
C VAL A 80 -6.09 -3.01 10.66
N ASP A 81 -6.61 -3.49 11.80
CA ASP A 81 -5.89 -3.48 13.08
C ASP A 81 -4.59 -4.28 13.01
N ASN A 82 -4.65 -5.51 12.49
CA ASN A 82 -3.45 -6.33 12.34
C ASN A 82 -2.53 -5.78 11.25
N TYR A 83 -3.08 -5.18 10.20
CA TYR A 83 -2.29 -4.54 9.16
C TYR A 83 -1.53 -3.31 9.69
N MET A 84 -2.15 -2.48 10.52
CA MET A 84 -1.50 -1.35 11.21
C MET A 84 -0.35 -1.85 12.10
N ARG A 85 -0.59 -2.91 12.89
CA ARG A 85 0.47 -3.52 13.73
C ARG A 85 1.65 -4.01 12.91
N MET A 86 1.38 -4.66 11.78
CA MET A 86 2.42 -5.16 10.88
C MET A 86 3.24 -4.01 10.29
N VAL A 87 2.58 -2.95 9.77
CA VAL A 87 3.28 -1.79 9.20
C VAL A 87 4.13 -1.09 10.25
N ASP A 88 3.58 -0.84 11.46
CA ASP A 88 4.34 -0.23 12.56
C ASP A 88 5.54 -1.10 12.98
N ALA A 89 5.36 -2.42 13.04
CA ALA A 89 6.47 -3.34 13.32
C ALA A 89 7.56 -3.27 12.24
N CYS A 90 7.19 -3.21 10.96
CA CYS A 90 8.14 -3.04 9.87
C CYS A 90 8.89 -1.70 9.96
N THR A 91 8.18 -0.61 10.27
CA THR A 91 8.75 0.72 10.48
C THR A 91 9.77 0.74 11.61
N ARG A 92 9.51 0.02 12.71
CA ARG A 92 10.41 -0.11 13.87
C ARG A 92 11.46 -1.21 13.72
N ARG A 93 11.45 -1.95 12.59
CA ARG A 93 12.27 -3.14 12.35
C ARG A 93 12.14 -4.20 13.44
N ASP A 94 10.94 -4.37 13.96
CA ASP A 94 10.59 -5.33 15.00
C ASP A 94 10.20 -6.67 14.36
N ARG A 95 11.16 -7.61 14.34
CA ARG A 95 10.99 -8.91 13.68
C ARG A 95 9.87 -9.74 14.32
N ALA A 96 9.80 -9.75 15.66
CA ALA A 96 8.83 -10.57 16.37
C ALA A 96 7.42 -10.05 16.11
N ALA A 97 7.19 -8.74 16.31
CA ALA A 97 5.89 -8.14 16.08
C ALA A 97 5.44 -8.24 14.60
N CYS A 98 6.38 -8.16 13.65
CA CYS A 98 6.07 -8.35 12.23
C CYS A 98 5.55 -9.77 11.94
N ILE A 99 6.20 -10.79 12.50
CA ILE A 99 5.77 -12.20 12.35
C ILE A 99 4.41 -12.41 13.00
N ASP A 100 4.23 -11.97 14.25
CA ASP A 100 2.98 -12.16 14.99
C ASP A 100 1.79 -11.52 14.26
N ALA A 101 1.97 -10.29 13.77
CA ALA A 101 0.94 -9.61 12.98
C ALA A 101 0.70 -10.29 11.63
N SER A 102 1.74 -10.81 10.98
CA SER A 102 1.63 -11.54 9.71
C SER A 102 0.89 -12.87 9.86
N ILE A 103 1.05 -13.58 10.98
CA ILE A 103 0.26 -14.77 11.32
C ILE A 103 -1.19 -14.38 11.56
N ALA A 104 -1.44 -13.31 12.33
CA ALA A 104 -2.80 -12.81 12.59
C ALA A 104 -3.53 -12.31 11.32
N LEU A 105 -2.78 -11.92 10.29
CA LEU A 105 -3.28 -11.56 8.97
C LEU A 105 -3.44 -12.78 8.03
N GLY A 106 -2.96 -13.96 8.41
CA GLY A 106 -2.97 -15.15 7.56
C GLY A 106 -1.96 -15.11 6.42
N PHE A 107 -0.92 -14.26 6.48
CA PHE A 107 0.19 -14.27 5.52
C PHE A 107 1.16 -15.42 5.82
N LEU A 108 1.22 -15.81 7.09
CA LEU A 108 2.02 -16.90 7.63
C LEU A 108 1.09 -17.81 8.43
N THR A 109 1.42 -19.09 8.44
CA THR A 109 0.76 -20.13 9.25
C THR A 109 1.35 -20.24 10.64
N GLY A 110 2.61 -19.81 10.83
CA GLY A 110 3.39 -20.01 12.05
C GLY A 110 4.29 -21.25 12.00
N GLU A 111 4.22 -22.04 10.93
CA GLU A 111 5.02 -23.26 10.71
C GLU A 111 6.10 -23.06 9.63
N GLU A 112 6.31 -21.84 9.16
CA GLU A 112 7.29 -21.54 8.12
C GLU A 112 8.73 -21.84 8.55
N SER A 113 9.56 -22.20 7.58
CA SER A 113 10.99 -22.31 7.80
C SER A 113 11.59 -20.95 8.16
N VAL A 114 12.72 -20.95 8.88
CA VAL A 114 13.46 -19.72 9.21
C VAL A 114 13.80 -18.92 7.95
N GLU A 115 14.16 -19.60 6.86
CA GLU A 115 14.45 -18.97 5.57
C GLU A 115 13.25 -18.20 5.00
N MET A 116 12.04 -18.76 5.10
CA MET A 116 10.81 -18.08 4.67
C MET A 116 10.48 -16.89 5.57
N LEU A 117 10.58 -17.06 6.90
CA LEU A 117 10.36 -15.98 7.86
C LEU A 117 11.33 -14.82 7.63
N ASP A 118 12.61 -15.11 7.39
CA ASP A 118 13.62 -14.10 7.14
C ASP A 118 13.36 -13.34 5.82
N ALA A 119 12.98 -14.04 4.75
CA ALA A 119 12.61 -13.40 3.50
C ALA A 119 11.37 -12.50 3.64
N HIS A 120 10.34 -12.98 4.34
CA HIS A 120 9.11 -12.21 4.60
C HIS A 120 9.39 -10.94 5.40
N VAL A 121 10.11 -11.07 6.52
CA VAL A 121 10.45 -9.94 7.38
C VAL A 121 11.36 -8.95 6.67
N ALA A 122 12.35 -9.43 5.91
CA ALA A 122 13.24 -8.56 5.14
C ALA A 122 12.46 -7.73 4.10
N ALA A 123 11.56 -8.36 3.34
CA ALA A 123 10.69 -7.65 2.40
C ALA A 123 9.80 -6.62 3.11
N GLY A 124 9.19 -7.00 4.24
CA GLY A 124 8.37 -6.10 5.06
C GLY A 124 9.16 -4.89 5.58
N PHE A 125 10.39 -5.10 6.04
CA PHE A 125 11.25 -4.03 6.52
C PHE A 125 11.60 -3.05 5.40
N VAL A 126 11.95 -3.54 4.20
CA VAL A 126 12.19 -2.68 3.03
C VAL A 126 10.97 -1.80 2.73
N LEU A 127 9.77 -2.37 2.77
CA LEU A 127 8.53 -1.62 2.55
C LEU A 127 8.21 -0.61 3.67
N GLY A 128 8.64 -0.89 4.91
CA GLY A 128 8.47 -0.02 6.07
C GLY A 128 9.48 1.13 6.18
N GLU A 129 10.58 1.10 5.42
CA GLU A 129 11.65 2.10 5.49
C GLU A 129 11.20 3.54 5.31
N PRO A 130 10.32 3.90 4.34
CA PRO A 130 9.92 5.30 4.16
C PRO A 130 9.31 5.89 5.44
N PHE A 131 8.48 5.11 6.13
CA PHE A 131 7.81 5.51 7.36
C PHE A 131 8.76 5.51 8.58
N GLY A 132 9.89 4.81 8.49
CA GLY A 132 10.90 4.70 9.55
C GLY A 132 12.11 5.60 9.36
N ALA A 133 12.20 6.37 8.27
CA ALA A 133 13.34 7.23 7.97
C ALA A 133 13.36 8.50 8.82
N ALA A 134 14.54 8.96 9.26
CA ALA A 134 14.69 10.13 10.15
C ALA A 134 14.56 11.49 9.45
N GLY A 135 14.00 11.51 8.24
CA GLY A 135 13.83 12.68 7.41
C GLY A 135 13.35 12.28 6.01
N PRO A 136 13.46 13.19 5.02
CA PRO A 136 12.95 12.96 3.68
C PRO A 136 13.51 11.69 3.04
N TYR A 137 12.62 10.84 2.55
CA TYR A 137 12.95 9.58 1.89
C TYR A 137 12.99 9.76 0.37
N ASP A 138 14.12 9.47 -0.26
CA ASP A 138 14.27 9.49 -1.71
C ASP A 138 13.81 8.15 -2.31
N PHE A 139 12.57 8.15 -2.82
CA PHE A 139 11.97 6.97 -3.41
C PHE A 139 12.72 6.45 -4.64
N ALA A 140 13.26 7.36 -5.46
CA ALA A 140 13.96 6.98 -6.69
C ALA A 140 15.33 6.36 -6.37
N ALA A 141 16.07 6.91 -5.41
CA ALA A 141 17.37 6.38 -5.02
C ALA A 141 17.28 5.07 -4.22
N ALA A 142 16.20 4.86 -3.47
CA ALA A 142 16.10 3.73 -2.53
C ALA A 142 15.92 2.34 -3.17
N GLN A 143 15.51 2.28 -4.44
CA GLN A 143 15.33 1.03 -5.21
C GLN A 143 14.43 -0.01 -4.50
N ILE A 144 13.40 0.44 -3.77
CA ILE A 144 12.47 -0.41 -2.99
C ILE A 144 11.99 -1.62 -3.81
N SER A 145 11.48 -1.39 -5.02
CA SER A 145 10.94 -2.45 -5.88
C SER A 145 11.96 -3.54 -6.24
N ALA A 146 13.22 -3.18 -6.42
CA ALA A 146 14.27 -4.15 -6.72
C ALA A 146 14.60 -4.97 -5.47
N ARG A 147 14.73 -4.30 -4.32
CA ARG A 147 15.06 -4.91 -3.03
C ARG A 147 13.97 -5.85 -2.51
N VAL A 148 12.69 -5.48 -2.67
CA VAL A 148 11.57 -6.38 -2.35
C VAL A 148 11.59 -7.61 -3.27
N ARG A 149 11.87 -7.41 -4.57
CA ARG A 149 11.90 -8.50 -5.56
C ARG A 149 12.96 -9.56 -5.27
N GLU A 150 14.07 -9.20 -4.62
CA GLU A 150 15.10 -10.16 -4.19
C GLU A 150 14.55 -11.25 -3.26
N HIS A 151 13.50 -10.94 -2.49
CA HIS A 151 12.89 -11.88 -1.53
C HIS A 151 11.74 -12.72 -2.14
N VAL A 152 11.16 -12.26 -3.26
CA VAL A 152 9.99 -12.91 -3.88
C VAL A 152 10.22 -14.37 -4.26
N PRO A 153 11.35 -14.78 -4.88
CA PRO A 153 11.58 -16.18 -5.25
C PRO A 153 11.54 -17.12 -4.04
N THR A 154 12.17 -16.73 -2.93
CA THR A 154 12.17 -17.49 -1.68
C THR A 154 10.75 -17.59 -1.12
N MET A 155 10.02 -16.47 -1.06
CA MET A 155 8.65 -16.47 -0.56
C MET A 155 7.71 -17.33 -1.40
N MET A 156 7.80 -17.27 -2.72
CA MET A 156 6.97 -18.08 -3.61
C MET A 156 7.28 -19.58 -3.50
N LYS A 157 8.55 -19.94 -3.30
CA LYS A 157 8.99 -21.33 -3.17
C LYS A 157 8.61 -21.94 -1.81
N LEU A 158 8.67 -21.16 -0.74
CA LEU A 158 8.61 -21.68 0.63
C LEU A 158 7.32 -21.34 1.39
N ARG A 159 6.44 -20.47 0.85
CA ARG A 159 5.15 -20.19 1.50
C ARG A 159 4.32 -21.46 1.67
N LEU A 160 3.68 -21.58 2.83
CA LEU A 160 2.81 -22.71 3.16
C LEU A 160 1.33 -22.47 2.81
N CYS A 161 0.92 -21.20 2.74
CA CYS A 161 -0.42 -20.82 2.31
C CYS A 161 -0.38 -19.61 1.35
N PRO A 162 -1.39 -19.47 0.48
CA PRO A 162 -1.60 -18.21 -0.22
C PRO A 162 -2.07 -17.14 0.79
N PRO A 163 -1.63 -15.88 0.64
CA PRO A 163 -2.21 -14.76 1.38
C PRO A 163 -3.72 -14.58 1.08
N PRO A 164 -4.49 -13.98 2.00
CA PRO A 164 -5.91 -13.66 1.78
C PRO A 164 -6.14 -12.71 0.60
N ASP A 165 -7.31 -12.79 -0.03
CA ASP A 165 -7.65 -12.01 -1.23
C ASP A 165 -7.56 -10.48 -1.00
N GLU A 166 -7.90 -10.03 0.21
CA GLU A 166 -7.89 -8.63 0.64
C GLU A 166 -6.51 -7.99 0.47
N VAL A 167 -5.44 -8.75 0.79
CA VAL A 167 -4.09 -8.18 0.80
C VAL A 167 -3.62 -7.80 -0.60
N TYR A 168 -3.99 -8.56 -1.62
CA TYR A 168 -3.51 -8.29 -2.98
C TYR A 168 -3.98 -6.92 -3.46
N SER A 169 -5.24 -6.57 -3.20
CA SER A 169 -5.75 -5.24 -3.56
C SER A 169 -5.14 -4.12 -2.72
N LEU A 170 -4.84 -4.39 -1.46
CA LEU A 170 -4.21 -3.43 -0.57
C LEU A 170 -2.75 -3.15 -0.98
N HIS A 171 -1.95 -4.21 -1.14
CA HIS A 171 -0.56 -4.10 -1.59
C HIS A 171 -0.48 -3.38 -2.94
N ARG A 172 -1.34 -3.71 -3.91
CA ARG A 172 -1.37 -2.99 -5.19
C ARG A 172 -1.57 -1.48 -5.03
N LYS A 173 -2.42 -1.04 -4.11
CA LYS A 173 -2.64 0.38 -3.85
C LYS A 173 -1.39 1.05 -3.25
N LEU A 174 -0.82 0.46 -2.20
CA LEU A 174 0.39 1.00 -1.56
C LEU A 174 1.59 1.02 -2.52
N SER A 175 1.82 -0.08 -3.22
CA SER A 175 2.83 -0.18 -4.28
C SER A 175 2.61 0.85 -5.37
N GLY A 176 1.36 1.08 -5.77
CA GLY A 176 1.02 2.16 -6.66
C GLY A 176 1.55 3.50 -6.16
N ALA A 177 1.20 3.88 -4.93
CA ALA A 177 1.61 5.17 -4.36
C ALA A 177 3.14 5.32 -4.35
N TYR A 178 3.87 4.25 -4.01
CA TYR A 178 5.33 4.22 -4.06
C TYR A 178 5.83 4.42 -5.49
N MET A 179 5.23 3.73 -6.47
CA MET A 179 5.59 3.87 -7.88
C MET A 179 5.33 5.28 -8.41
N LEU A 180 4.29 5.97 -7.95
CA LEU A 180 4.09 7.37 -8.27
C LEU A 180 5.20 8.22 -7.67
N CYS A 181 5.54 8.06 -6.39
CA CYS A 181 6.64 8.78 -5.75
C CYS A 181 7.97 8.58 -6.49
N ILE A 182 8.27 7.34 -6.91
CA ILE A 182 9.44 7.00 -7.74
C ILE A 182 9.38 7.74 -9.07
N ARG A 183 8.24 7.68 -9.78
CA ARG A 183 8.06 8.30 -11.10
C ARG A 183 8.19 9.83 -11.04
N LEU A 184 7.75 10.44 -9.94
CA LEU A 184 7.88 11.88 -9.71
C LEU A 184 9.28 12.27 -9.24
N GLY A 185 10.18 11.32 -8.94
CA GLY A 185 11.49 11.60 -8.35
C GLY A 185 11.35 12.37 -7.04
N ALA A 186 10.41 11.92 -6.20
CA ALA A 186 10.02 12.61 -4.99
C ALA A 186 10.93 12.24 -3.81
N THR A 187 11.27 13.26 -3.02
CA THR A 187 11.96 13.13 -1.75
C THR A 187 11.09 13.76 -0.67
N ILE A 188 10.40 12.95 0.12
CA ILE A 188 9.31 13.40 1.01
C ILE A 188 9.46 12.81 2.42
N ASP A 189 9.06 13.55 3.44
CA ASP A 189 8.96 13.01 4.78
C ASP A 189 7.68 12.16 4.90
N CYS A 190 7.86 10.85 5.01
CA CYS A 190 6.75 9.90 5.17
C CYS A 190 6.50 9.53 6.62
N ARG A 191 7.49 9.76 7.50
CA ARG A 191 7.39 9.38 8.91
C ARG A 191 6.29 10.21 9.57
N GLU A 192 6.30 11.52 9.37
CA GLU A 192 5.29 12.42 9.95
C GLU A 192 3.87 12.01 9.56
N VAL A 193 3.65 11.66 8.28
CA VAL A 193 2.36 11.17 7.77
C VAL A 193 1.93 9.87 8.47
N PHE A 194 2.86 8.93 8.66
CA PHE A 194 2.53 7.67 9.32
C PHE A 194 2.30 7.83 10.82
N GLU A 195 3.13 8.64 11.50
CA GLU A 195 2.99 8.89 12.93
C GLU A 195 1.67 9.60 13.26
N GLU A 196 1.25 10.59 12.46
CA GLU A 196 -0.06 11.24 12.62
C GLU A 196 -1.21 10.21 12.59
N ILE A 197 -1.18 9.33 11.59
CA ILE A 197 -2.23 8.31 11.39
C ILE A 197 -2.16 7.23 12.47
N ARG A 198 -0.96 6.78 12.84
CA ARG A 198 -0.75 5.77 13.89
C ARG A 198 -1.20 6.29 15.25
N ASP A 199 -0.81 7.50 15.61
CA ASP A 199 -1.09 8.09 16.91
C ASP A 199 -2.59 8.44 17.06
N GLY A 200 -3.26 8.72 15.94
CA GLY A 200 -4.72 8.87 15.86
C GLY A 200 -5.49 7.55 15.69
N TYR A 201 -4.81 6.40 15.56
CA TYR A 201 -5.45 5.12 15.27
C TYR A 201 -6.09 4.51 16.51
N ASP A 202 -7.41 4.33 16.49
CA ASP A 202 -8.15 3.66 17.55
C ASP A 202 -8.21 2.15 17.30
N PHE A 203 -7.49 1.35 18.09
CA PHE A 203 -7.52 -0.11 17.99
C PHE A 203 -8.82 -0.67 18.60
N SER A 204 -9.36 -1.73 17.98
CA SER A 204 -10.50 -2.42 18.59
C SER A 204 -10.07 -2.98 19.97
N PRO A 205 -10.96 -2.95 20.98
CA PRO A 205 -10.66 -3.50 22.29
C PRO A 205 -10.12 -4.93 22.18
N ALA A 206 -9.11 -5.26 22.99
CA ALA A 206 -8.59 -6.61 23.07
C ALA A 206 -9.60 -7.53 23.76
N ALA A 207 -10.60 -8.02 23.03
CA ALA A 207 -11.51 -9.07 23.49
C ALA A 207 -12.02 -9.94 22.31
N ALA A 208 -11.76 -11.25 22.44
CA ALA A 208 -12.23 -12.38 21.64
C ALA A 208 -11.73 -12.50 20.18
N VAL A 209 -10.45 -12.86 20.03
CA VAL A 209 -10.06 -13.82 18.98
C VAL A 209 -10.65 -15.18 19.41
N ALA A 210 -11.97 -15.33 19.25
CA ALA A 210 -12.67 -16.58 19.42
C ALA A 210 -13.46 -16.83 18.13
N GLY A 211 -12.94 -17.73 17.31
CA GLY A 211 -13.66 -18.46 16.27
C GLY A 211 -14.53 -17.63 15.32
N ALA A 212 -13.95 -17.09 14.26
CA ALA A 212 -14.68 -16.98 13.01
C ALA A 212 -14.53 -18.33 12.30
N ASP A 213 -15.61 -19.11 12.32
CA ASP A 213 -15.83 -20.42 11.71
C ASP A 213 -14.81 -20.87 10.65
N GLY A 214 -14.03 -21.87 11.03
CA GLY A 214 -13.64 -22.90 10.08
C GLY A 214 -14.86 -23.77 9.76
N GLY A 215 -15.40 -23.63 8.55
CA GLY A 215 -16.27 -24.65 7.96
C GLY A 215 -17.55 -24.18 7.30
N ALA A 216 -17.46 -23.70 6.05
CA ALA A 216 -18.37 -24.03 4.93
C ALA A 216 -17.99 -23.21 3.69
N GLY A 217 -17.09 -23.75 2.87
CA GLY A 217 -16.72 -23.11 1.60
C GLY A 217 -15.72 -23.90 0.75
N ALA A 218 -14.98 -24.83 1.36
CA ALA A 218 -14.04 -25.70 0.65
C ALA A 218 -14.73 -26.96 0.07
N ALA A 219 -15.73 -26.79 -0.81
CA ALA A 219 -16.26 -27.90 -1.63
C ALA A 219 -17.11 -27.44 -2.83
N LYS A 220 -16.50 -26.71 -3.78
CA LYS A 220 -16.78 -26.78 -5.23
C LYS A 220 -16.10 -25.61 -5.92
N LEU A 221 -14.97 -25.88 -6.57
CA LEU A 221 -14.57 -25.37 -7.90
C LEU A 221 -13.12 -25.80 -8.19
N ALA A 222 -12.86 -27.10 -8.07
CA ALA A 222 -11.77 -27.74 -8.79
C ALA A 222 -12.25 -28.04 -10.22
N ALA A 223 -12.36 -27.00 -11.05
CA ALA A 223 -12.46 -27.10 -12.50
C ALA A 223 -12.30 -25.70 -13.10
N GLY A 224 -11.10 -25.39 -13.62
CA GLY A 224 -10.89 -24.19 -14.44
C GLY A 224 -9.69 -23.32 -14.10
N ALA A 225 -8.58 -23.87 -13.59
CA ALA A 225 -7.31 -23.14 -13.55
C ALA A 225 -6.47 -23.48 -14.79
N ARG A 226 -6.82 -22.86 -15.92
CA ARG A 226 -5.87 -22.60 -17.02
C ARG A 226 -6.07 -21.16 -17.48
N GLY A 227 -4.99 -20.38 -17.32
CA GLY A 227 -4.85 -19.05 -17.88
C GLY A 227 -5.49 -17.95 -17.04
N ARG A 228 -4.72 -17.36 -16.14
CA ARG A 228 -4.82 -15.92 -15.82
C ARG A 228 -3.43 -15.45 -15.44
N ASP A 229 -2.90 -14.52 -16.23
CA ASP A 229 -1.65 -13.81 -16.00
C ASP A 229 -1.63 -13.24 -14.58
N GLU A 230 -0.67 -13.66 -13.77
CA GLU A 230 -0.38 -13.04 -12.48
C GLU A 230 0.31 -11.69 -12.72
N PRO A 231 -0.25 -10.55 -12.25
CA PRO A 231 0.49 -9.30 -12.32
C PRO A 231 1.62 -9.35 -11.28
N ALA A 232 2.81 -8.97 -11.71
CA ALA A 232 4.00 -8.84 -10.89
C ALA A 232 3.68 -8.03 -9.62
N LEU A 233 3.82 -8.66 -8.45
CA LEU A 233 4.00 -7.92 -7.21
C LEU A 233 5.27 -7.07 -7.37
N VAL A 234 5.06 -5.75 -7.41
CA VAL A 234 6.08 -4.71 -7.25
C VAL A 234 5.83 -4.04 -5.93
#